data_AF-A0A423XPQ0-F1
#
_entry.id   AF-A0A423XPQ0-F1
#
_cell.length_a   1.000
_cell.length_b   1.000
_cell.length_c   1.000
_cell.angle_alpha   90.00
_cell.angle_beta   90.00
_cell.angle_gamma   90.00
#
_symmetry.space_group_name_H-M   'P 1'
#
loop_
_entity.id
_entity.type
_entity.pdbx_description
1 polymer ?
#
loop_
_entity_poly.entity_id
_entity_poly.type
_entity_poly.pdbx_seq_one_letter_code
_entity_poly.pdbx_strand_id
1 'polypeptide(L)' 'LGTSDEPGEISWALEHEQGKRCLIRHQPRFSCSDFTAVRMAAIEGLGIALLPDHVCAKALKTGDLVHVYRG' A
#
# COMPACT_ATOMS: atom_id res chain seq x y z
N LEU A 1 0.92 -4.80 3.96
CA LEU A 1 0.74 -5.73 2.81
C LEU A 1 1.95 -5.58 1.90
N GLY A 2 2.24 -6.55 1.04
CA GLY A 2 3.35 -6.48 0.08
C GLY A 2 2.89 -6.70 -1.35
N THR A 3 3.61 -6.10 -2.29
CA THR A 3 3.29 -6.13 -3.73
C THR A 3 4.31 -6.95 -4.54
N SER A 4 4.96 -7.91 -3.89
CA SER A 4 5.84 -8.90 -4.50
C SER A 4 5.39 -10.29 -4.07
N ASP A 5 5.66 -11.31 -4.88
CA ASP A 5 5.47 -12.72 -4.50
C ASP A 5 6.58 -13.25 -3.58
N GLU A 6 7.63 -12.45 -3.38
CA GLU A 6 8.69 -12.81 -2.44
C GLU A 6 8.24 -12.58 -0.99
N PRO A 7 8.31 -13.60 -0.13
CA PRO A 7 8.12 -13.43 1.30
C PRO A 7 9.35 -12.74 1.90
N GLY A 8 9.14 -11.93 2.94
CA GLY A 8 10.26 -11.29 3.64
C GLY A 8 9.95 -9.88 4.11
N GLU A 9 10.99 -9.19 4.59
CA GLU A 9 10.93 -7.76 4.85
C GLU A 9 10.84 -7.00 3.53
N ILE A 10 9.95 -6.01 3.47
CA ILE A 10 9.90 -5.05 2.37
C ILE A 10 10.13 -3.63 2.90
N SER A 11 10.54 -2.75 2.01
CA SER A 11 10.77 -1.33 2.32
C SER A 11 9.90 -0.44 1.44
N TRP A 12 9.12 0.45 2.04
CA TRP A 12 8.40 1.52 1.35
C TRP A 12 9.18 2.82 1.46
N ALA A 13 9.58 3.37 0.32
CA ALA A 13 10.15 4.70 0.23
C ALA A 13 9.03 5.71 -0.05
N LEU A 14 8.80 6.62 0.90
CA LEU A 14 7.79 7.68 0.82
C LEU A 14 8.49 9.04 0.82
N GLU A 15 7.97 9.97 0.04
CA GLU A 15 8.47 11.34 -0.02
C GLU A 15 7.32 12.30 0.30
N HIS A 16 7.60 13.26 1.18
CA HIS A 16 6.72 14.37 1.49
C HIS A 16 7.00 15.51 0.49
N GLU A 17 5.97 16.26 0.09
CA GLU A 17 6.01 17.48 -0.71
C GLU A 17 7.08 18.49 -0.25
N GLN A 18 7.46 18.51 1.03
CA GLN A 18 8.52 19.36 1.58
C GLN A 18 9.94 18.78 1.39
N GLY A 19 10.09 17.71 0.60
CA GLY A 19 11.35 17.02 0.32
C GLY A 19 11.82 16.06 1.41
N LYS A 20 10.99 15.80 2.44
CA LYS A 20 11.34 14.86 3.52
C LYS A 20 11.06 13.44 3.08
N ARG A 21 12.08 12.59 3.07
CA ARG A 21 11.96 11.15 2.77
C ARG A 21 11.75 10.33 4.03
N CYS A 22 10.91 9.30 3.93
CA CYS A 22 10.66 8.31 4.95
C CYS A 22 10.83 6.91 4.35
N LEU A 23 11.56 6.04 5.06
CA LEU A 23 11.68 4.64 4.72
C LEU A 23 10.96 3.82 5.78
N ILE A 24 9.90 3.10 5.39
CA ILE A 24 9.17 2.20 6.28
C ILE A 24 9.59 0.77 5.93
N ARG A 25 10.16 0.06 6.90
CA ARG A 25 10.49 -1.37 6.77
C ARG A 25 9.48 -2.19 7.56
N HIS A 26 8.92 -3.22 6.95
CA HIS A 26 7.98 -4.12 7.62
C HIS A 26 7.95 -5.49 6.94
N GLN A 27 7.47 -6.49 7.67
CA GLN A 27 7.24 -7.84 7.15
C GLN A 27 5.75 -8.05 6.88
N PRO A 28 5.31 -8.10 5.61
CA PRO A 28 3.90 -8.30 5.27
C PRO A 28 3.40 -9.68 5.69
N ARG A 29 2.21 -9.74 6.31
CA ARG A 29 1.49 -11.02 6.53
C ARG A 29 0.84 -11.58 5.26
N PHE A 30 0.73 -10.74 4.23
CA PHE A 30 0.22 -11.09 2.91
C PHE A 30 0.98 -10.29 1.86
N SER A 31 1.46 -10.98 0.83
CA SER A 31 2.26 -10.45 -0.27
C SER A 31 1.77 -11.08 -1.56
N CYS A 32 1.56 -10.26 -2.60
CA CYS A 32 1.16 -10.72 -3.92
C CYS A 32 1.59 -9.70 -4.98
N SER A 33 2.11 -10.14 -6.12
CA SER A 33 2.49 -9.24 -7.22
C SER A 33 1.29 -8.57 -7.92
N ASP A 34 0.07 -9.11 -7.78
CA ASP A 34 -1.13 -8.52 -8.35
C ASP A 34 -1.70 -7.41 -7.44
N PHE A 35 -1.60 -6.16 -7.91
CA PHE A 35 -2.12 -5.00 -7.20
C PHE A 35 -3.63 -5.06 -6.93
N THR A 36 -4.40 -5.75 -7.77
CA THR A 36 -5.85 -5.94 -7.54
C THR A 36 -6.09 -6.83 -6.34
N ALA A 37 -5.33 -7.92 -6.20
CA ALA A 37 -5.41 -8.81 -5.04
C ALA A 37 -5.00 -8.09 -3.76
N VAL A 38 -3.90 -7.32 -3.80
CA VAL A 38 -3.44 -6.53 -2.65
C VAL A 38 -4.45 -5.43 -2.28
N ARG A 39 -5.07 -4.77 -3.27
CA ARG A 39 -6.14 -3.79 -3.03
C ARG A 39 -7.33 -4.43 -2.33
N MET A 40 -7.80 -5.58 -2.80
CA MET A 40 -8.91 -6.29 -2.16
C MET A 40 -8.56 -6.68 -0.73
N ALA A 41 -7.35 -7.19 -0.47
CA ALA A 41 -6.91 -7.47 0.89
C ALA A 41 -6.90 -6.24 1.80
N ALA A 42 -6.56 -5.06 1.27
CA ALA A 42 -6.63 -3.81 2.03
C ALA A 42 -8.09 -3.39 2.33
N ILE A 43 -9.00 -3.51 1.35
CA ILE A 43 -10.43 -3.21 1.50
C ILE A 43 -11.06 -4.12 2.57
N GLU A 44 -10.71 -5.40 2.56
CA GLU A 44 -11.18 -6.39 3.57
C GLU A 44 -10.51 -6.22 4.95
N GLY A 45 -9.70 -5.17 5.14
CA GLY A 45 -9.12 -4.83 6.44
C GLY A 45 -7.88 -5.64 6.84
N LEU A 46 -7.23 -6.35 5.91
CA LEU A 46 -6.04 -7.15 6.23
C LEU A 46 -4.82 -6.29 6.60
N GLY A 47 -4.81 -5.02 6.19
CA GLY A 47 -3.82 -4.02 6.59
C GLY A 47 -3.65 -2.89 5.58
N ILE A 48 -2.52 -2.17 5.70
CA ILE A 48 -2.16 -1.05 4.81
C ILE A 48 -1.40 -1.59 3.59
N ALA A 49 -1.64 -0.99 2.41
CA ALA A 49 -0.90 -1.27 1.18
C ALA A 49 -0.37 0.02 0.54
N LEU A 50 0.82 -0.08 -0.06
CA LEU A 50 1.35 0.94 -0.97
C LEU A 50 1.01 0.49 -2.39
N LEU A 51 0.17 1.26 -3.09
CA LEU A 51 -0.39 0.91 -4.39
C LEU A 51 -0.39 2.10 -5.35
N PRO A 52 -0.34 1.87 -6.67
CA PRO A 52 -0.49 2.95 -7.65
C PRO A 52 -1.86 3.63 -7.58
N ASP A 53 -1.89 4.94 -7.81
CA ASP A 53 -3.10 5.78 -7.71
C ASP A 53 -4.28 5.24 -8.54
N HIS A 54 -4.02 4.80 -9.77
CA HIS A 54 -5.06 4.30 -10.67
C HIS A 54 -5.75 3.04 -10.13
N VAL A 55 -5.04 2.22 -9.34
CA VAL A 55 -5.59 1.03 -8.70
C VAL A 55 -6.53 1.43 -7.55
N CYS A 56 -6.17 2.47 -6.80
CA CYS A 56 -6.93 2.93 -5.63
C CYS A 56 -8.07 3.90 -5.98
N ALA A 57 -8.04 4.55 -7.15
CA ALA A 57 -8.91 5.68 -7.48
C ALA A 57 -10.41 5.43 -7.23
N LYS A 58 -10.93 4.26 -7.63
CA LYS A 58 -12.35 3.92 -7.40
C LYS A 58 -12.65 3.72 -5.91
N ALA A 59 -11.83 2.92 -5.23
CA ALA A 59 -12.02 2.57 -3.82
C ALA A 59 -11.84 3.78 -2.88
N LEU A 60 -10.96 4.72 -3.22
CA LEU A 60 -10.83 6.00 -2.52
C LEU A 60 -12.07 6.89 -2.71
N LYS A 61 -12.66 6.91 -3.91
CA LYS A 61 -13.88 7.67 -4.19
C LYS A 61 -15.11 7.12 -3.47
N THR A 62 -15.20 5.80 -3.32
CA THR A 62 -16.32 5.13 -2.64
C THR A 62 -16.14 5.07 -1.12
N GLY A 63 -14.94 5.37 -0.60
CA GLY A 63 -14.63 5.32 0.82
C GLY A 63 -14.24 3.93 1.32
N ASP A 64 -14.14 2.94 0.43
CA ASP A 64 -13.66 1.59 0.75
C ASP A 64 -12.17 1.58 1.12
N LEU A 65 -11.42 2.57 0.61
CA LEU A 65 -10.05 2.87 1.02
C LEU A 65 -9.93 4.31 1.48
N VAL A 66 -8.94 4.55 2.34
CA VAL A 66 -8.53 5.88 2.78
C VAL A 66 -7.05 6.11 2.52
N HIS A 67 -6.68 7.34 2.18
CA HIS A 67 -5.28 7.71 2.03
C HIS A 67 -4.63 7.87 3.41
N VAL A 68 -3.68 6.99 3.75
CA VAL A 68 -3.02 6.97 5.07
C VAL A 68 -1.84 7.96 5.16
N TYR A 69 -0.99 8.00 4.14
CA TYR A 69 0.19 8.88 4.12
C TYR A 69 -0.10 10.14 3.30
N ARG A 70 -0.23 11.31 3.95
CA ARG A 70 -0.33 12.60 3.27
C ARG A 70 1.01 13.30 3.38
N GLY A 71 1.92 12.93 2.50
CA GLY A 71 3.20 13.58 2.30
C GLY A 71 3.07 14.62 1.20
#